data_AF-A0A382N094-F1
#
_entry.id   AF-A0A382N094-F1
#
_cell.length_a   1.000
_cell.length_b   1.000
_cell.length_c   1.000
_cell.angle_alpha   90.00
_cell.angle_beta   90.00
_cell.angle_gamma   90.00
#
_symmetry.space_group_name_H-M   'P 1'
#
loop_
_entity.id
_entity.type
_entity.pdbx_description
1 polymer ?
#
loop_
_entity_poly.entity_id
_entity_poly.type
_entity_poly.pdbx_seq_one_letter_code
_entity_poly.pdbx_strand_id
1 'polypeptide(L)' 'MFRRNDEGPDRLFYEQARLVNHIDDAAIGALRNFYKSQLPEKGHILDLMSSWVSHLPESADFLYSEVTGL' A
#
# COMPACT_ATOMS: atom_id res chain seq x y z
N MET A 1 12.31 -34.90 -4.69
CA MET A 1 10.85 -34.71 -4.86
C MET A 1 10.44 -33.53 -3.99
N PHE A 2 9.86 -32.47 -4.56
CA PHE A 2 9.30 -31.37 -3.76
C PHE A 2 7.93 -31.81 -3.24
N ARG A 3 7.77 -31.91 -1.92
CA ARG A 3 6.49 -32.14 -1.25
C ARG A 3 6.14 -30.91 -0.44
N ARG A 4 4.85 -30.67 -0.21
CA ARG A 4 4.41 -29.59 0.66
C ARG A 4 4.85 -29.92 2.09
N ASN A 5 5.27 -28.91 2.84
CA ASN A 5 5.49 -29.08 4.28
C ASN A 5 4.19 -29.31 5.04
N ASP A 6 3.05 -28.92 4.45
CA ASP A 6 1.72 -29.09 4.99
C ASP A 6 0.73 -29.44 3.86
N GLU A 7 0.01 -30.55 4.05
CA GLU A 7 -1.02 -31.09 3.15
C GLU A 7 -2.45 -30.68 3.61
N GLY A 8 -2.55 -29.87 4.66
CA GLY A 8 -3.82 -29.30 5.13
C GLY A 8 -4.50 -28.42 4.09
N PRO A 9 -5.84 -28.25 4.16
CA PRO A 9 -6.58 -27.43 3.20
C PRO A 9 -6.13 -25.97 3.22
N ASP A 10 -5.87 -25.41 2.03
CA ASP A 10 -5.45 -24.01 1.86
C ASP A 10 -6.41 -23.01 2.53
N ARG A 11 -7.71 -23.35 2.63
CA ARG A 11 -8.71 -22.51 3.30
C ARG A 11 -8.33 -22.16 4.74
N LEU A 12 -7.74 -23.09 5.48
CA LEU A 12 -7.29 -22.85 6.85
C LEU A 12 -6.07 -21.91 6.88
N PHE A 13 -5.17 -22.06 5.91
CA PHE A 13 -3.98 -21.20 5.78
C PHE A 13 -4.33 -19.74 5.43
N TYR A 14 -5.46 -19.52 4.75
CA TYR A 14 -6.00 -18.22 4.38
C TYR A 14 -7.16 -17.73 5.26
N GLU A 15 -7.44 -18.41 6.39
CA GLU A 15 -8.56 -18.05 7.28
C GLU A 15 -8.38 -16.65 7.89
N GLN A 16 -7.14 -16.26 8.17
CA GLN A 16 -6.79 -14.93 8.67
C GLN A 16 -6.23 -14.07 7.55
N ALA A 17 -6.75 -12.84 7.43
CA ALA A 17 -6.24 -11.86 6.49
C ALA A 17 -4.78 -11.52 6.81
N ARG A 18 -3.92 -11.57 5.79
CA ARG A 18 -2.51 -11.20 5.91
C ARG A 18 -2.34 -9.77 5.43
N LEU A 19 -2.42 -8.83 6.37
CA LEU A 19 -2.13 -7.43 6.13
C LEU A 19 -0.62 -7.25 6.13
N VAL A 20 -0.01 -7.43 4.96
CA VAL A 20 1.44 -7.30 4.77
C VAL A 20 1.73 -6.25 3.71
N ASN A 21 2.83 -5.53 3.88
CA ASN A 21 3.36 -4.73 2.79
C ASN A 21 4.08 -5.69 1.84
N HIS A 22 3.58 -5.78 0.60
CA HIS A 22 4.17 -6.62 -0.44
C HIS A 22 5.46 -6.02 -1.04
N ILE A 23 5.76 -4.77 -0.68
CA ILE A 23 6.94 -4.02 -1.10
C ILE A 23 7.75 -3.61 0.14
N ASP A 24 9.07 -3.49 -0.04
CA ASP A 24 9.97 -3.06 1.02
C ASP A 24 9.91 -1.54 1.27
N ASP A 25 10.54 -1.10 2.37
CA ASP A 25 10.56 0.31 2.77
C ASP A 25 11.22 1.22 1.73
N ALA A 26 12.18 0.70 0.96
CA ALA A 26 12.86 1.48 -0.07
C ALA A 26 11.92 1.75 -1.27
N ALA A 27 11.16 0.74 -1.69
CA ALA A 27 10.12 0.88 -2.70
C ALA A 27 9.00 1.82 -2.25
N ILE A 28 8.57 1.73 -0.99
CA ILE A 28 7.60 2.69 -0.41
C ILE A 28 8.15 4.11 -0.46
N GLY A 29 9.41 4.31 -0.09
CA GLY A 29 10.08 5.61 -0.16
C GLY A 29 10.14 6.16 -1.58
N ALA A 30 10.51 5.34 -2.56
CA ALA A 30 10.53 5.71 -3.97
C ALA A 30 9.12 6.10 -4.48
N LEU A 31 8.10 5.35 -4.11
CA LEU A 31 6.70 5.63 -4.48
C LEU A 31 6.21 6.96 -3.91
N ARG A 32 6.51 7.24 -2.63
CA ARG A 32 6.19 8.53 -1.99
C ARG A 32 6.85 9.70 -2.70
N ASN A 33 8.13 9.57 -3.06
CA ASN A 33 8.85 10.60 -3.80
C ASN A 33 8.25 10.82 -5.20
N PHE A 34 7.88 9.73 -5.87
CA PHE A 34 7.19 9.80 -7.15
C PHE A 34 5.87 10.57 -7.02
N TYR A 35 5.00 10.20 -6.08
CA TYR A 35 3.74 10.90 -5.84
C TYR A 35 3.93 12.38 -5.49
N LYS A 36 4.92 12.73 -4.67
CA LYS A 36 5.24 14.13 -4.37
C LYS A 36 5.56 14.94 -5.64
N SER A 37 6.18 14.31 -6.64
CA SER A 37 6.54 14.96 -7.91
C SER A 37 5.39 15.04 -8.93
N GLN A 38 4.41 14.13 -8.84
CA GLN A 38 3.38 13.98 -9.86
C GLN A 38 2.01 14.49 -9.42
N LEU A 39 1.70 14.40 -8.13
CA LEU A 39 0.43 14.86 -7.59
C LEU A 39 0.44 16.38 -7.45
N PRO A 40 -0.68 17.05 -7.78
CA PRO A 40 -0.77 18.49 -7.61
C PRO A 40 -0.76 18.88 -6.14
N GLU A 41 -0.06 19.96 -5.82
CA GLU A 41 -0.16 20.60 -4.50
C GLU A 41 -1.62 21.00 -4.22
N LYS A 42 -2.10 20.73 -3.01
CA LYS A 42 -3.49 21.01 -2.60
C LYS A 42 -4.52 20.39 -3.54
N GLY A 43 -4.19 19.25 -4.15
CA GLY A 43 -5.11 18.49 -4.99
C GLY A 43 -6.25 17.84 -4.21
N HIS A 44 -7.31 17.49 -4.94
CA HIS A 44 -8.31 16.50 -4.51
C HIS A 44 -7.83 15.14 -5.03
N ILE A 45 -7.51 14.22 -4.12
CA ILE A 45 -6.90 12.93 -4.44
C ILE A 45 -7.91 11.82 -4.19
N LEU A 46 -8.01 10.89 -5.15
CA LEU A 46 -8.70 9.62 -4.97
C LEU A 46 -7.63 8.54 -4.76
N ASP A 47 -7.56 8.03 -3.53
CA ASP A 47 -6.81 6.80 -3.24
C ASP A 47 -7.68 5.61 -3.65
N LEU A 48 -7.13 4.71 -4.47
CA LEU A 48 -7.83 3.51 -4.93
C LEU A 48 -7.50 2.29 -4.07
N MET A 49 -6.85 2.47 -2.93
CA MET A 49 -6.42 1.40 -2.02
C MET A 49 -5.64 0.31 -2.76
N SER A 50 -4.62 0.70 -3.54
CA SER A 50 -3.75 -0.27 -4.23
C SER A 50 -2.98 -1.20 -3.27
N SER A 51 -3.05 -0.91 -1.97
CA SER A 51 -2.61 -1.71 -0.83
C SER A 51 -3.57 -1.52 0.34
N TRP A 52 -3.39 -2.29 1.41
CA TRP A 52 -4.12 -2.08 2.68
C TRP A 52 -3.61 -0.87 3.47
N VAL A 53 -2.50 -0.24 3.03
CA VAL A 53 -1.98 1.02 3.57
C VAL A 53 -1.83 2.01 2.42
N SER A 54 -2.28 3.26 2.63
CA SER A 54 -1.99 4.34 1.69
C SER A 54 -0.49 4.67 1.70
N HIS A 55 0.10 4.82 0.52
CA HIS A 55 1.49 5.26 0.36
C HIS A 55 1.58 6.73 -0.06
N LEU A 56 0.52 7.52 0.15
CA LEU A 56 0.56 8.96 -0.10
C LEU A 56 1.66 9.62 0.77
N PRO A 57 2.38 10.62 0.23
CA PRO A 57 3.33 11.39 1.01
C PRO A 57 2.63 12.12 2.15
N GLU A 58 3.13 11.94 3.37
CA GLU A 58 2.75 12.72 4.55
C GLU A 58 3.91 13.67 4.86
N SER A 59 3.77 14.95 4.51
CA SER A 59 4.76 15.97 4.90
C SER A 59 4.10 17.31 5.14
N ALA A 60 4.61 18.09 6.09
CA ALA A 60 4.07 19.43 6.40
C ALA A 60 4.08 20.37 5.18
N ASP A 61 5.01 20.16 4.25
CA ASP A 61 5.18 20.95 3.03
C ASP A 61 4.30 20.46 1.87
N PHE A 62 3.56 19.35 2.02
CA PHE A 62 2.75 18.75 0.97
C PHE A 62 1.37 18.42 1.50
N LEU A 63 0.44 19.34 1.26
CA LEU A 63 -0.94 19.26 1.74
C LEU A 63 -1.87 18.87 0.61
N TYR A 64 -2.84 18.02 0.91
CA TYR A 64 -3.98 17.73 0.06
C TYR A 64 -5.15 18.60 0.47
N SER A 65 -5.97 19.06 -0.49
CA SER A 65 -7.24 19.72 -0.15
C SER A 65 -8.27 18.70 0.30
N GLU A 66 -8.22 17.50 -0.29
CA GLU A 66 -9.11 16.39 0.04
C GLU A 66 -8.45 15.07 -0.37
N VAL A 67 -8.66 14.02 0.41
CA VAL A 67 -8.32 12.64 0.04
C VAL A 67 -9.56 11.78 0.24
N THR A 68 -9.97 11.04 -0.79
CA THR A 68 -11.12 10.14 -0.79
C THR A 68 -10.68 8.72 -1.12
N GLY A 69 -11.45 7.70 -0.70
CA GLY A 69 -11.17 6.29 -1.00
C GLY A 69 -10.18 5.59 -0.07
N LEU A 70 -9.91 6.15 1.11
CA LEU A 70 -9.15 5.50 2.20
C LEU A 70 -9.99 4.47 2.97
#